data_AF-A0A7J5WTD6-F1
#
_entry.id   AF-A0A7J5WTD6-F1
#
_cell.length_a   1.000
_cell.length_b   1.000
_cell.length_c   1.000
_cell.angle_alpha   90.00
_cell.angle_beta   90.00
_cell.angle_gamma   90.00
#
_symmetry.space_group_name_H-M   'P 1'
#
loop_
_entity.id
_entity.type
_entity.pdbx_description
1 polymer ?
#
loop_
_entity_poly.entity_id
_entity_poly.type
_entity_poly.pdbx_seq_one_letter_code
_entity_poly.pdbx_strand_id
1 'polypeptide(L)'
;MSESAVRNIDHPEQPPVPRSRIVFASMVGTSIEFFDFYIYATAAVLVFPVLFFPSGDETAALLSSFATFGLAFVAAHRLGPVRPLR
;
A
#
# COMPACT_ATOMS: atom_id res chain seq x y z
N MET A 1 22.94 24.87 42.42
CA MET A 1 23.91 23.91 41.83
C MET A 1 23.11 22.71 41.30
N SER A 2 22.77 22.63 39.99
CA SER A 2 22.53 21.35 39.25
C SER A 2 21.74 21.41 37.91
N GLU A 3 21.18 22.53 37.44
CA GLU A 3 20.38 22.48 36.19
C GLU A 3 21.20 22.55 34.89
N SER A 4 22.36 23.20 34.91
CA SER A 4 23.24 23.34 33.73
C SER A 4 24.06 22.09 33.41
N ALA A 5 24.18 21.15 34.36
CA ALA A 5 24.95 19.91 34.19
C ALA A 5 24.17 18.80 33.47
N VAL A 6 22.83 18.84 33.50
CA VAL A 6 21.99 17.84 32.82
C VAL A 6 21.81 18.18 31.32
N ARG A 7 21.99 19.46 30.95
CA ARG A 7 21.81 19.92 29.56
C ARG A 7 22.97 19.57 28.63
N ASN A 8 24.09 19.06 29.16
CA ASN A 8 25.29 18.73 28.40
C ASN A 8 25.47 17.21 28.26
N ILE A 9 24.46 16.53 27.73
CA ILE A 9 24.61 15.20 27.15
C ILE A 9 25.07 15.39 25.71
N ASP A 10 26.40 15.31 25.50
CA ASP A 10 27.01 15.25 24.17
C ASP A 10 26.36 14.09 23.41
N HIS A 11 25.38 14.40 22.55
CA HIS A 11 24.93 13.45 21.57
C HIS A 11 26.09 13.31 20.59
N PRO A 12 26.66 12.10 20.40
CA PRO A 12 27.68 11.93 19.38
C PRO A 12 27.09 12.44 18.07
N GLU A 13 27.77 13.38 17.41
CA GLU A 13 27.34 13.84 16.08
C GLU A 13 27.23 12.61 15.19
N GLN A 14 26.00 12.18 14.92
CA GLN A 14 25.77 11.08 14.02
C GLN A 14 26.22 11.56 12.65
N PRO A 15 27.12 10.82 11.97
CA PRO A 15 27.61 11.22 10.67
C PRO A 15 26.40 11.43 9.74
N PRO A 16 26.37 12.52 8.95
CA PRO A 16 25.23 12.83 8.10
C PRO A 16 24.85 11.64 7.22
N VAL A 17 23.61 11.18 7.31
CA VAL A 17 23.11 10.14 6.41
C VAL A 17 23.16 10.65 4.97
N PRO A 18 23.78 9.90 4.03
CA PRO A 18 23.88 10.35 2.65
C PRO A 18 22.48 10.48 2.04
N ARG A 19 22.22 11.60 1.34
CA ARG A 19 20.90 11.89 0.74
C ARG A 19 20.40 10.80 -0.19
N SER A 20 21.31 10.13 -0.91
CA SER A 20 20.97 8.98 -1.77
C SER A 20 20.34 7.83 -1.00
N ARG A 21 20.81 7.58 0.23
CA ARG A 21 20.24 6.56 1.13
C ARG A 21 18.85 6.94 1.60
N ILE A 22 18.61 8.23 1.87
CA ILE A 22 17.29 8.73 2.26
C ILE A 22 16.30 8.54 1.12
N VAL A 23 16.66 8.98 -0.09
CA VAL A 23 15.82 8.82 -1.29
C VAL A 23 15.51 7.34 -1.57
N PHE A 24 16.52 6.48 -1.53
CA PHE A 24 16.33 5.05 -1.75
C PHE A 24 15.45 4.41 -0.67
N ALA A 25 15.68 4.75 0.61
CA ALA A 25 14.86 4.26 1.71
C ALA A 25 13.39 4.71 1.59
N SER A 26 13.15 5.95 1.16
CA SER A 26 11.79 6.45 0.88
C SER A 26 11.15 5.70 -0.28
N MET A 27 11.87 5.49 -1.39
CA MET A 27 11.34 4.74 -2.54
C MET A 27 11.02 3.29 -2.18
N VAL A 28 11.90 2.62 -1.43
CA VAL A 28 11.68 1.25 -0.96
C VAL A 28 10.51 1.20 0.02
N GLY A 29 10.42 2.13 0.96
CA GLY A 29 9.30 2.24 1.90
C GLY A 29 7.96 2.39 1.16
N THR A 30 7.87 3.34 0.23
CA THR A 30 6.70 3.52 -0.63
C THR A 30 6.37 2.24 -1.42
N SER A 31 7.38 1.56 -1.97
CA SER A 31 7.16 0.33 -2.75
C SER A 31 6.61 -0.81 -1.88
N ILE A 32 7.10 -0.95 -0.65
CA ILE A 32 6.65 -1.99 0.29
C ILE A 32 5.18 -1.76 0.69
N GLU A 33 4.76 -0.51 0.91
CA GLU A 33 3.36 -0.18 1.19
C GLU A 33 2.43 -0.61 0.03
N PHE A 34 2.88 -0.46 -1.22
CA PHE A 34 2.12 -0.93 -2.39
C PHE A 34 2.23 -2.44 -2.65
N PHE A 35 3.21 -3.12 -2.05
CA PHE A 35 3.49 -4.53 -2.35
C PHE A 35 2.38 -5.46 -1.87
N ASP A 36 1.83 -5.23 -0.67
CA ASP A 36 0.73 -6.04 -0.13
C ASP A 36 -0.51 -5.96 -1.03
N PHE A 37 -0.86 -4.75 -1.50
CA PHE A 37 -1.96 -4.56 -2.45
C PHE A 37 -1.74 -5.29 -3.77
N TYR A 38 -0.52 -5.32 -4.29
CA TYR A 38 -0.20 -6.03 -5.52
C TYR A 38 -0.35 -7.55 -5.37
N ILE A 39 0.13 -8.11 -4.26
CA ILE A 39 0.00 -9.54 -3.98
C ILE A 39 -1.48 -9.90 -3.77
N TYR A 40 -2.22 -9.11 -3.01
CA TYR A 40 -3.66 -9.29 -2.82
C TYR A 40 -4.42 -9.25 -4.14
N ALA A 41 -4.15 -8.26 -4.99
CA ALA A 41 -4.77 -8.15 -6.32
C ALA A 41 -4.50 -9.38 -7.18
N THR A 42 -3.25 -9.82 -7.22
CA THR A 42 -2.84 -11.01 -7.99
C THR A 42 -3.52 -12.26 -7.45
N ALA A 43 -3.58 -12.43 -6.13
CA ALA A 43 -4.29 -13.54 -5.51
C ALA A 43 -5.80 -13.51 -5.82
N ALA A 44 -6.46 -12.35 -5.71
CA ALA A 44 -7.88 -12.20 -6.01
C ALA A 44 -8.20 -12.59 -7.47
N VAL A 45 -7.38 -12.15 -8.42
CA VAL A 45 -7.54 -12.49 -9.84
C VAL A 45 -7.34 -13.98 -10.11
N LEU A 46 -6.48 -14.67 -9.35
CA LEU A 46 -6.24 -16.11 -9.52
C LEU A 46 -7.28 -16.96 -8.79
N VAL A 47 -7.84 -16.47 -7.68
CA VAL A 47 -8.77 -17.23 -6.83
C VAL A 47 -10.23 -17.03 -7.23
N PHE A 48 -10.64 -15.82 -7.62
CA PHE A 48 -12.02 -15.53 -8.04
C PHE A 48 -12.52 -16.34 -9.26
N PRO A 49 -11.72 -16.64 -10.30
CA PRO A 49 -12.16 -17.45 -11.43
C PRO A 49 -12.65 -18.82 -10.96
N VAL A 50 -11.90 -19.44 -10.05
CA VAL A 50 -12.19 -20.79 -9.55
C VAL A 50 -13.37 -20.80 -8.58
N LEU A 51 -13.53 -19.74 -7.78
CA LEU A 51 -14.62 -19.66 -6.79
C LEU A 51 -15.96 -19.21 -7.38
N PHE A 52 -15.96 -18.28 -8.34
CA PHE A 52 -17.19 -17.66 -8.86
C PHE A 52 -17.54 -18.07 -10.30
N PHE A 53 -16.57 -18.57 -11.06
CA PHE A 53 -16.75 -19.01 -12.45
C PHE A 53 -16.23 -20.45 -12.71
N PRO A 54 -16.56 -21.45 -11.85
CA PRO A 54 -15.98 -22.80 -11.91
C PRO A 54 -16.39 -23.63 -13.13
N SER A 55 -17.41 -23.22 -13.89
CA SER A 55 -17.98 -23.99 -15.00
C SER A 55 -18.02 -23.15 -16.27
N GLY A 56 -17.06 -23.40 -17.18
CA GLY A 56 -16.91 -22.66 -18.45
C GLY A 56 -15.51 -22.78 -19.04
N ASP A 57 -15.21 -21.93 -20.04
CA ASP A 57 -13.86 -21.72 -20.58
C ASP A 57 -12.99 -20.98 -19.54
N GLU A 58 -11.84 -21.56 -19.20
CA GLU A 58 -10.91 -21.06 -18.18
C GLU A 58 -10.39 -19.65 -18.52
N THR A 59 -10.23 -19.37 -19.82
CA THR A 59 -9.80 -18.05 -20.31
C THR A 59 -10.86 -16.98 -20.04
N ALA A 60 -12.14 -17.31 -20.30
CA ALA A 60 -13.27 -16.41 -20.04
C ALA A 60 -13.48 -16.15 -18.54
N ALA A 61 -13.24 -17.15 -17.69
CA ALA A 61 -13.32 -17.03 -16.24
C ALA A 61 -12.24 -16.08 -15.67
N LEU A 62 -11.00 -16.19 -16.19
CA LEU A 62 -9.91 -15.29 -15.85
C LEU A 62 -10.22 -13.85 -16.26
N LEU A 63 -10.67 -13.66 -17.50
CA LEU A 63 -11.00 -12.33 -18.04
C LEU A 63 -12.15 -11.65 -17.26
N SER A 64 -13.15 -12.44 -16.87
CA SER A 64 -14.27 -11.97 -16.05
C SER A 64 -13.81 -11.55 -14.65
N SER A 65 -12.86 -12.29 -14.05
CA SER A 65 -12.31 -11.96 -12.73
C SER A 65 -11.46 -10.68 -12.76
N PHE A 66 -10.68 -10.47 -13.83
CA PHE A 66 -10.01 -9.19 -14.07
C PHE A 66 -11.02 -8.04 -14.22
N ALA A 67 -12.11 -8.26 -14.93
CA ALA A 67 -13.16 -7.25 -15.10
C ALA A 67 -13.83 -6.90 -13.76
N THR A 68 -14.16 -7.89 -12.92
CA THR A 68 -14.70 -7.66 -11.57
C THR A 68 -13.72 -6.92 -10.67
N PHE A 69 -12.44 -7.29 -10.70
CA PHE A 69 -11.38 -6.59 -9.95
C PHE A 69 -11.26 -5.13 -10.40
N GLY A 70 -11.24 -4.87 -11.71
CA GLY A 70 -11.21 -3.51 -12.27
C GLY A 70 -12.46 -2.70 -11.90
N LEU A 71 -13.64 -3.32 -11.90
CA LEU A 71 -14.90 -2.68 -11.52
C LEU A 71 -14.88 -2.25 -10.05
N ALA A 72 -14.31 -3.07 -9.17
CA ALA A 72 -14.18 -2.76 -7.74
C ALA A 72 -13.32 -1.50 -7.50
N PHE A 73 -12.24 -1.32 -8.27
CA PHE A 73 -11.40 -0.13 -8.18
C PHE A 73 -12.14 1.16 -8.59
N VAL A 74 -12.94 1.09 -9.66
CA VAL A 74 -13.77 2.22 -10.13
C VAL A 74 -14.90 2.52 -9.14
N ALA A 75 -15.54 1.48 -8.60
CA ALA A 75 -16.63 1.62 -7.64
C ALA A 75 -16.13 2.19 -6.30
N ALA A 76 -14.96 1.76 -5.83
CA ALA A 76 -14.37 2.22 -4.57
C ALA A 76 -14.06 3.73 -4.57
N HIS A 77 -13.72 4.31 -5.73
CA HIS A 77 -13.48 5.76 -5.84
C HIS A 77 -14.77 6.60 -5.83
N ARG A 78 -15.95 5.97 -5.91
CA ARG A 78 -17.25 6.65 -6.07
C ARG A 78 -18.06 6.70 -4.77
N LEU A 79 -17.46 7.19 -3.70
CA LEU A 79 -18.20 7.63 -2.51
C LEU A 79 -17.91 9.13 -2.29
N GLY A 80 -18.88 9.97 -2.66
CA GLY A 80 -18.83 11.41 -2.42
C GLY A 80 -18.91 11.73 -0.93
N PRO A 81 -18.45 12.92 -0.50
CA PRO A 81 -18.48 13.32 0.90
C PRO A 81 -19.90 13.29 1.44
N VAL A 82 -20.15 12.43 2.42
CA VAL A 82 -21.38 12.43 3.21
C VAL A 82 -21.39 13.76 3.96
N ARG A 83 -22.23 14.71 3.52
CA ARG A 83 -22.36 15.99 4.20
C ARG A 83 -22.85 15.74 5.63
N PRO A 84 -22.14 16.22 6.67
CA PRO A 84 -22.69 16.20 8.01
C PRO A 84 -23.88 17.17 8.07
N LEU A 85 -24.98 16.70 8.65
CA LEU A 85 -26.00 17.60 9.14
C LEU A 85 -25.55 18.13 10.49
N ARG A 86 -25.23 19.43 10.51
CA ARG A 86 -25.01 20.31 11.67
C ARG A 86 -23.67 20.25 12.40
#